data_AF-X1TDV5-F1
#
_entry.id   AF-X1TDV5-F1
#
_cell.length_a   1.000
_cell.length_b   1.000
_cell.length_c   1.000
_cell.angle_alpha   90.00
_cell.angle_beta   90.00
_cell.angle_gamma   90.00
#
_symmetry.space_group_name_H-M   'P 1'
#
loop_
_entity.id
_entity.type
_entity.pdbx_description
1 polymer ?
#
loop_
_entity_poly.entity_id
_entity_poly.type
_entity_poly.pdbx_seq_one_letter_code
_entity_poly.pdbx_strand_id
1 'polypeptide(L)'
;MKTDADSNYYIDNKPKSMKQFRKAINFTRDILKQYYEEEKTENLISEIKIEVDNFLPEIPYIGGKKNGLTFNLLASAYSLAVIKVLERIGQSERDIGKILYEMSESYYKSKSRFLKWLYRRLIFSKFIFNRGKKKAEKSQLKKYPEDWVFEMVKGDGVNFDVGINYTECGICKFYEKMGAKKYVPYLCLNDYAMARVFGIGLIRTQTIGNGAPICDFR
;
A
#
# COMPACT_ATOMS: atom_id res chain seq x y z
N MET A 1 23.51 17.59 15.37
CA MET A 1 22.63 17.09 14.29
C MET A 1 21.75 16.01 14.89
N LYS A 2 20.44 16.23 15.02
CA LYS A 2 19.52 15.15 15.37
C LYS A 2 19.49 14.20 14.16
N THR A 3 19.82 12.94 14.37
CA THR A 3 19.66 11.88 13.37
C THR A 3 18.17 11.84 12.98
N ASP A 4 17.87 11.85 11.68
CA ASP A 4 16.51 11.76 11.12
C ASP A 4 15.76 10.46 11.52
N ALA A 5 16.40 9.58 12.32
CA ALA A 5 15.88 8.33 12.85
C ALA A 5 14.88 8.50 14.02
N ASP A 6 14.91 9.62 14.75
CA ASP A 6 14.01 9.91 15.89
C ASP A 6 12.76 10.72 15.49
N SER A 7 12.40 10.68 14.21
CA SER A 7 11.29 11.44 13.67
C SER A 7 9.97 10.76 14.01
N ASN A 8 9.30 11.22 15.07
CA ASN A 8 7.90 10.94 15.38
C ASN A 8 6.92 11.54 14.34
N TYR A 9 7.32 11.69 13.08
CA TYR A 9 6.56 12.34 12.01
C TYR A 9 5.11 11.87 11.93
N TYR A 10 4.87 10.56 12.04
CA TYR A 10 3.53 9.99 11.96
C TYR A 10 2.69 10.26 13.22
N ILE A 11 3.33 10.38 14.38
CA ILE A 11 2.70 10.80 15.64
C ILE A 11 2.40 12.30 15.59
N ASP A 12 3.37 13.12 15.20
CA ASP A 12 3.26 14.58 15.07
C ASP A 12 2.22 14.98 14.01
N ASN A 13 2.01 14.12 13.01
CA ASN A 13 0.99 14.30 11.98
C ASN A 13 -0.18 13.31 12.15
N LYS A 14 -0.38 12.75 13.35
CA LYS A 14 -1.44 11.78 13.66
C LYS A 14 -2.81 12.23 13.13
N PRO A 15 -3.27 13.48 13.29
CA PRO A 15 -4.56 13.90 12.74
C PRO A 15 -4.72 13.66 11.23
N LYS A 16 -3.64 13.80 10.44
CA LYS A 16 -3.65 13.56 8.99
C LYS A 16 -3.61 12.08 8.67
N SER A 17 -2.76 11.32 9.33
CA SER A 17 -2.70 9.85 9.21
C SER A 17 -4.05 9.23 9.56
N MET A 18 -4.66 9.67 10.67
CA MET A 18 -5.98 9.23 11.12
C MET A 18 -7.09 9.61 10.15
N LYS A 19 -6.99 10.71 9.39
CA LYS A 19 -7.97 11.03 8.34
C LYS A 19 -7.99 9.99 7.23
N GLN A 20 -6.82 9.46 6.83
CA GLN A 20 -6.74 8.36 5.86
C GLN A 20 -7.36 7.08 6.45
N PHE A 21 -7.01 6.75 7.69
CA PHE A 21 -7.54 5.57 8.37
C PHE A 21 -9.04 5.64 8.61
N ARG A 22 -9.63 6.80 8.90
CA ARG A 22 -11.10 6.96 9.01
C ARG A 22 -11.83 6.51 7.76
N LYS A 23 -11.33 6.85 6.56
CA LYS A 23 -11.93 6.36 5.32
C LYS A 23 -11.75 4.86 5.17
N ALA A 24 -10.57 4.33 5.48
CA ALA A 24 -10.29 2.90 5.42
C ALA A 24 -11.18 2.10 6.40
N ILE A 25 -11.46 2.63 7.59
CA ILE A 25 -12.34 2.04 8.59
C ILE A 25 -13.75 1.84 8.07
N ASN A 26 -14.30 2.79 7.30
CA ASN A 26 -15.65 2.63 6.75
C ASN A 26 -15.69 1.48 5.74
N PHE A 27 -14.74 1.41 4.81
CA PHE A 27 -14.66 0.28 3.88
C PHE A 27 -14.41 -1.05 4.61
N THR A 28 -13.56 -1.04 5.62
CA THR A 28 -13.26 -2.23 6.43
C THR A 28 -14.51 -2.73 7.13
N ARG A 29 -15.29 -1.82 7.74
CA ARG A 29 -16.56 -2.16 8.37
C ARG A 29 -17.52 -2.80 7.36
N ASP A 30 -17.73 -2.18 6.21
CA ASP A 30 -18.65 -2.68 5.18
C ASP A 30 -18.25 -4.07 4.65
N ILE A 31 -16.95 -4.34 4.57
CA ILE A 31 -16.44 -5.67 4.21
C ILE A 31 -16.63 -6.65 5.38
N LEU A 32 -16.24 -6.31 6.60
CA LEU A 32 -16.34 -7.21 7.76
C LEU A 32 -17.78 -7.64 8.07
N LYS A 33 -18.78 -6.80 7.80
CA LYS A 33 -20.21 -7.17 7.93
C LYS A 33 -20.63 -8.33 7.02
N GLN A 34 -19.86 -8.65 5.99
CA GLN A 34 -20.10 -9.80 5.12
C GLN A 34 -19.57 -11.11 5.71
N TYR A 35 -18.71 -11.03 6.73
CA TYR A 35 -18.04 -12.17 7.37
C TYR A 35 -18.48 -12.38 8.82
N TYR A 36 -18.94 -11.33 9.49
CA TYR A 36 -19.29 -11.34 10.90
C TYR A 36 -20.58 -10.56 11.15
N GLU A 37 -21.26 -10.92 12.24
CA GLU A 37 -22.43 -10.20 12.73
C GLU A 37 -22.06 -8.76 13.15
N GLU A 38 -23.08 -7.90 13.27
CA GLU A 38 -22.92 -6.46 13.53
C GLU A 38 -22.10 -6.19 14.80
N GLU A 39 -22.44 -6.83 15.91
CA GLU A 39 -21.77 -6.64 17.20
C GLU A 39 -20.28 -7.01 17.11
N LYS A 40 -19.98 -8.19 16.55
CA LYS A 40 -18.61 -8.66 16.35
C LYS A 40 -17.86 -7.71 15.42
N THR A 41 -18.50 -7.20 14.37
CA THR A 41 -17.87 -6.25 13.43
C THR A 41 -17.48 -4.95 14.13
N GLU A 42 -18.35 -4.34 14.93
CA GLU A 42 -18.00 -3.09 15.62
C GLU A 42 -16.92 -3.29 16.71
N ASN A 43 -16.91 -4.46 17.36
CA ASN A 43 -15.82 -4.84 18.27
C ASN A 43 -14.48 -4.93 17.53
N LEU A 44 -14.43 -5.65 16.40
CA LEU A 44 -13.22 -5.76 15.57
C LEU A 44 -12.76 -4.39 15.04
N ILE A 45 -13.69 -3.52 14.61
CA ILE A 45 -13.35 -2.17 14.16
C ILE A 45 -12.76 -1.33 15.29
N SER A 46 -13.23 -1.51 16.52
CA SER A 46 -12.67 -0.83 17.70
C SER A 46 -11.27 -1.32 18.00
N GLU A 47 -11.03 -2.63 17.95
CA GLU A 47 -9.70 -3.21 18.10
C GLU A 47 -8.72 -2.76 17.00
N ILE A 48 -9.16 -2.70 15.74
CA ILE A 48 -8.34 -2.22 14.62
C ILE A 48 -7.89 -0.78 14.85
N LYS A 49 -8.74 0.08 15.41
CA LYS A 49 -8.36 1.47 15.72
C LYS A 49 -7.25 1.52 16.78
N ILE A 50 -7.36 0.70 17.82
CA ILE A 50 -6.35 0.60 18.88
C ILE A 50 -5.04 0.07 18.29
N GLU A 51 -5.11 -0.99 17.48
CA GLU A 51 -3.95 -1.61 16.84
C GLU A 51 -3.21 -0.64 15.90
N VAL A 52 -3.94 0.17 15.13
CA VAL A 52 -3.36 1.24 14.31
C VAL A 52 -2.58 2.25 15.15
N ASP A 53 -3.13 2.65 16.30
CA ASP A 53 -2.47 3.59 17.20
C ASP A 53 -1.19 3.00 17.78
N ASN A 54 -1.17 1.69 18.06
CA ASN A 54 0.01 0.96 18.51
C ASN A 54 1.09 0.84 17.43
N PHE A 55 0.71 0.70 16.16
CA PHE A 55 1.67 0.58 15.05
C PHE A 55 2.20 1.90 14.51
N LEU A 56 1.51 3.02 14.73
CA LEU A 56 1.95 4.33 14.24
C LEU A 56 3.43 4.67 14.54
N PRO A 57 3.98 4.41 15.74
CA PRO A 57 5.39 4.64 16.06
C PRO A 57 6.35 3.71 15.31
N GLU A 58 5.90 2.50 14.94
CA GLU A 58 6.73 1.48 14.28
C GLU A 58 6.89 1.71 12.78
N ILE A 59 6.07 2.59 12.19
CA ILE A 59 6.11 2.89 10.76
C ILE A 59 7.40 3.65 10.45
N PRO A 60 8.27 3.14 9.58
CA PRO A 60 9.53 3.80 9.30
C PRO A 60 9.33 5.11 8.55
N TYR A 61 10.16 6.10 8.91
CA TYR A 61 10.16 7.39 8.24
C TYR A 61 10.90 7.31 6.89
N ILE A 62 10.17 7.55 5.81
CA ILE A 62 10.69 7.48 4.43
C ILE A 62 10.60 8.83 3.69
N GLY A 63 10.64 9.95 4.43
CA GLY A 63 10.58 11.30 3.86
C GLY A 63 9.21 11.98 3.84
N GLY A 64 8.20 11.37 4.49
CA GLY A 64 6.91 12.00 4.77
C GLY A 64 6.22 12.53 3.51
N LYS A 65 5.65 13.75 3.56
CA LYS A 65 4.91 14.34 2.41
C LYS A 65 5.75 14.53 1.15
N LYS A 66 7.09 14.61 1.27
CA LYS A 66 7.97 14.78 0.11
C LYS A 66 8.14 13.47 -0.65
N ASN A 67 7.86 12.33 -0.02
CA ASN A 67 7.82 11.02 -0.65
C ASN A 67 6.38 10.53 -0.81
N GLY A 68 5.95 10.31 -2.06
CA GLY A 68 4.60 9.82 -2.35
C GLY A 68 4.34 8.40 -1.83
N LEU A 69 5.38 7.57 -1.69
CA LEU A 69 5.26 6.19 -1.24
C LEU A 69 4.94 6.07 0.26
N THR A 70 5.08 7.17 1.01
CA THR A 70 4.56 7.29 2.38
C THR A 70 3.07 6.94 2.47
N PHE A 71 2.27 7.32 1.45
CA PHE A 71 0.84 6.97 1.45
C PHE A 71 0.61 5.46 1.36
N ASN A 72 1.42 4.77 0.54
CA ASN A 72 1.35 3.32 0.35
C ASN A 72 1.79 2.59 1.63
N LEU A 73 2.87 3.07 2.28
CA LEU A 73 3.34 2.52 3.55
C LEU A 73 2.32 2.69 4.68
N LEU A 74 1.67 3.85 4.75
CA LEU A 74 0.57 4.09 5.71
C LEU A 74 -0.62 3.16 5.44
N ALA A 75 -1.01 2.99 4.17
CA ALA A 75 -2.11 2.09 3.80
C ALA A 75 -1.80 0.62 4.14
N SER A 76 -0.54 0.19 3.95
CA SER A 76 -0.12 -1.15 4.38
C SER A 76 -0.09 -1.27 5.90
N ALA A 77 0.36 -0.26 6.64
CA ALA A 77 0.33 -0.31 8.10
C ALA A 77 -1.11 -0.45 8.66
N TYR A 78 -2.08 0.22 8.03
CA TYR A 78 -3.49 -0.02 8.34
C TYR A 78 -3.92 -1.46 8.05
N SER A 79 -3.50 -2.00 6.90
CA SER A 79 -3.80 -3.40 6.54
C SER A 79 -3.18 -4.38 7.54
N LEU A 80 -1.98 -4.08 8.07
CA LEU A 80 -1.34 -4.85 9.13
C LEU A 80 -2.17 -4.87 10.41
N ALA A 81 -2.76 -3.75 10.81
CA ALA A 81 -3.67 -3.70 11.96
C ALA A 81 -4.87 -4.63 11.76
N VAL A 82 -5.47 -4.64 10.57
CA VAL A 82 -6.56 -5.57 10.23
C VAL A 82 -6.09 -7.02 10.30
N ILE A 83 -4.93 -7.33 9.71
CA ILE A 83 -4.32 -8.67 9.77
C ILE A 83 -4.19 -9.14 11.21
N LYS A 84 -3.56 -8.35 12.08
CA LYS A 84 -3.25 -8.75 13.46
C LYS A 84 -4.50 -8.98 14.29
N VAL A 85 -5.52 -8.14 14.12
CA VAL A 85 -6.83 -8.32 14.78
C VAL A 85 -7.53 -9.60 14.30
N LEU A 86 -7.54 -9.85 12.98
CA LEU A 86 -8.18 -11.05 12.43
C LEU A 86 -7.42 -12.35 12.76
N GLU A 87 -6.09 -12.31 12.80
CA GLU A 87 -5.28 -13.44 13.27
C GLU A 87 -5.57 -13.78 14.73
N ARG A 88 -5.74 -12.78 15.60
CA ARG A 88 -6.03 -12.98 17.03
C ARG A 88 -7.34 -13.74 17.28
N ILE A 89 -8.33 -13.60 16.40
CA ILE A 89 -9.60 -14.35 16.47
C ILE A 89 -9.58 -15.67 15.71
N GLY A 90 -8.42 -16.10 15.21
CA GLY A 90 -8.23 -17.37 14.52
C GLY A 90 -8.67 -17.39 13.05
N GLN A 91 -8.83 -16.23 12.40
CA GLN A 91 -9.20 -16.20 10.99
C GLN A 91 -8.07 -16.78 10.12
N SER A 92 -8.44 -17.56 9.10
CA SER A 92 -7.46 -18.17 8.20
C SER A 92 -6.68 -17.13 7.40
N GLU A 93 -5.41 -17.40 7.10
CA GLU A 93 -4.56 -16.51 6.29
C GLU A 93 -5.21 -16.15 4.95
N ARG A 94 -5.79 -17.17 4.28
CA ARG A 94 -6.46 -17.01 3.00
C ARG A 94 -7.65 -16.06 3.08
N ASP A 95 -8.47 -16.18 4.12
CA ASP A 95 -9.64 -15.32 4.29
C ASP A 95 -9.24 -13.90 4.70
N ILE A 96 -8.20 -13.75 5.52
CA ILE A 96 -7.61 -12.43 5.81
C ILE A 96 -7.14 -11.79 4.49
N GLY A 97 -6.42 -12.55 3.66
CA GLY A 97 -5.99 -12.10 2.33
C GLY A 97 -7.15 -11.67 1.43
N LYS A 98 -8.25 -12.44 1.43
CA LYS A 98 -9.47 -12.12 0.69
C LYS A 98 -10.12 -10.83 1.20
N ILE A 99 -10.26 -10.67 2.52
CA ILE A 99 -10.80 -9.45 3.15
C ILE A 99 -9.97 -8.23 2.75
N LEU A 100 -8.63 -8.31 2.80
CA LEU A 100 -7.74 -7.21 2.39
C LEU A 100 -7.91 -6.81 0.92
N TYR A 101 -8.08 -7.81 0.04
CA TYR A 101 -8.34 -7.57 -1.38
C TYR A 101 -9.69 -6.88 -1.60
N GLU A 102 -10.75 -7.36 -0.96
CA GLU A 102 -12.10 -6.77 -1.05
C GLU A 102 -12.16 -5.35 -0.48
N MET A 103 -11.46 -5.09 0.63
CA MET A 103 -11.28 -3.75 1.19
C MET A 103 -10.64 -2.80 0.18
N SER A 104 -9.54 -3.24 -0.44
CA SER A 104 -8.81 -2.45 -1.43
C SER A 104 -9.66 -2.20 -2.68
N GLU A 105 -10.34 -3.24 -3.16
CA GLU A 105 -11.24 -3.12 -4.30
C GLU A 105 -12.40 -2.14 -4.01
N SER A 106 -13.03 -2.24 -2.85
CA SER A 106 -14.09 -1.33 -2.40
C SER A 106 -13.59 0.13 -2.36
N TYR A 107 -12.38 0.34 -1.81
CA TYR A 107 -11.73 1.64 -1.81
C TYR A 107 -11.52 2.21 -3.23
N TYR A 108 -11.05 1.39 -4.19
CA TYR A 108 -10.87 1.84 -5.57
C TYR A 108 -12.21 2.07 -6.28
N LYS A 109 -13.22 1.22 -6.01
CA LYS A 109 -14.56 1.34 -6.58
C LYS A 109 -15.23 2.65 -6.15
N SER A 110 -14.99 3.10 -4.91
CA SER A 110 -15.49 4.37 -4.37
C SER A 110 -15.02 5.63 -5.11
N LYS A 111 -13.96 5.53 -5.95
CA LYS A 111 -13.45 6.67 -6.71
C LYS A 111 -14.43 7.10 -7.81
N SER A 112 -14.57 8.40 -7.99
CA SER A 112 -15.47 8.96 -9.00
C SER A 112 -15.07 8.53 -10.42
N ARG A 113 -16.06 8.46 -11.32
CA ARG A 113 -15.83 8.16 -12.74
C ARG A 113 -14.84 9.14 -13.38
N PHE A 114 -14.93 10.41 -13.02
CA PHE A 114 -14.00 11.45 -13.46
C PHE A 114 -12.56 11.18 -13.02
N LEU A 115 -12.35 10.81 -11.74
CA LEU A 115 -11.01 10.51 -11.25
C LEU A 115 -10.40 9.28 -11.94
N LYS A 116 -11.19 8.22 -12.14
CA LYS A 116 -10.77 7.02 -12.88
C LYS A 116 -10.40 7.36 -14.32
N TRP A 117 -11.23 8.17 -15.00
CA TRP A 117 -10.96 8.65 -16.35
C TRP A 117 -9.67 9.48 -16.43
N LEU A 118 -9.49 10.43 -15.51
CA LEU A 118 -8.31 11.30 -15.47
C LEU A 118 -7.04 10.48 -15.22
N TYR A 119 -7.09 9.52 -14.30
CA TYR A 119 -5.97 8.63 -14.01
C TYR A 119 -5.52 7.86 -15.25
N ARG A 120 -6.46 7.22 -15.98
CA ARG A 120 -6.16 6.49 -17.23
C ARG A 120 -5.45 7.36 -18.26
N ARG A 121 -5.87 8.61 -18.41
CA ARG A 121 -5.29 9.54 -19.39
C ARG A 121 -3.89 10.03 -18.99
N LEU A 122 -3.61 10.11 -17.70
CA LEU A 122 -2.35 10.66 -17.19
C LEU A 122 -1.27 9.62 -16.93
N ILE A 123 -1.62 8.41 -16.48
CA ILE A 123 -0.65 7.43 -15.97
C ILE A 123 0.41 7.03 -17.03
N PHE A 124 0.01 6.98 -18.31
CA PHE A 124 0.89 6.67 -19.44
C PHE A 124 1.49 7.91 -20.14
N SER A 125 1.28 9.11 -19.57
CA SER A 125 1.79 10.34 -20.19
C SER A 125 3.30 10.51 -19.99
N LYS A 126 3.96 11.13 -20.98
CA LYS A 126 5.39 11.52 -20.88
C LYS A 126 5.69 12.37 -19.65
N PHE A 127 4.73 13.20 -19.22
CA PHE A 127 4.87 14.03 -18.02
C PHE A 127 4.98 13.18 -16.75
N ILE A 128 4.07 12.21 -16.55
CA ILE A 128 4.14 11.31 -15.40
C ILE A 128 5.39 10.44 -15.47
N PHE A 129 5.75 9.93 -16.65
CA PHE A 129 6.97 9.15 -16.84
C PHE A 129 8.24 9.93 -16.45
N ASN A 130 8.40 11.18 -16.93
CA ASN A 130 9.55 12.02 -16.61
C ASN A 130 9.60 12.40 -15.13
N ARG A 131 8.43 12.62 -14.49
CA ARG A 131 8.37 12.78 -13.03
C ARG A 131 8.75 11.51 -12.29
N GLY A 132 8.36 10.36 -12.81
CA GLY A 132 8.76 9.04 -12.34
C GLY A 132 10.28 8.88 -12.36
N LYS A 133 10.93 9.22 -13.48
CA LYS A 133 12.40 9.16 -13.63
C LYS A 133 13.13 9.98 -12.56
N LYS A 134 12.70 11.23 -12.34
CA LYS A 134 13.26 12.09 -11.29
C LYS A 134 13.07 11.53 -9.88
N LYS A 135 12.00 10.77 -9.63
CA LYS A 135 11.79 10.08 -8.36
C LYS A 135 12.64 8.82 -8.25
N ALA A 136 12.78 8.06 -9.34
CA ALA A 136 13.64 6.90 -9.43
C ALA A 136 15.10 7.29 -9.13
N GLU A 137 15.63 8.33 -9.77
CA GLU A 137 16.97 8.89 -9.49
C GLU A 137 17.17 9.21 -8.00
N LYS A 138 16.17 9.81 -7.35
CA LYS A 138 16.22 10.08 -5.91
C LYS A 138 16.18 8.80 -5.07
N SER A 139 15.46 7.77 -5.50
CA SER A 139 15.41 6.48 -4.80
C SER A 139 16.77 5.77 -4.83
N GLN A 140 17.55 5.94 -5.89
CA GLN A 140 18.91 5.38 -6.00
C GLN A 140 19.88 5.96 -4.98
N LEU A 141 19.61 7.14 -4.44
CA LEU A 141 20.40 7.73 -3.35
C LEU A 141 20.22 6.99 -2.02
N LYS A 142 19.21 6.10 -1.91
CA LYS A 142 18.89 5.29 -0.73
C LYS A 142 18.89 6.09 0.58
N LYS A 143 18.41 7.33 0.52
CA LYS A 143 18.42 8.26 1.67
C LYS A 143 17.70 7.68 2.89
N TYR A 144 16.65 6.90 2.66
CA TYR A 144 15.87 6.24 3.70
C TYR A 144 15.98 4.71 3.50
N PRO A 145 16.67 3.98 4.39
CA PRO A 145 16.90 2.54 4.21
C PRO A 145 15.62 1.70 4.08
N GLU A 146 14.53 2.13 4.70
CA GLU A 146 13.24 1.42 4.70
C GLU A 146 12.32 1.83 3.52
N ASP A 147 12.80 2.69 2.62
CA ASP A 147 12.04 3.13 1.44
C ASP A 147 12.17 2.14 0.28
N TRP A 148 11.44 2.42 -0.79
CA TRP A 148 11.56 1.71 -2.05
C TRP A 148 12.75 2.22 -2.87
N VAL A 149 13.31 1.31 -3.67
CA VAL A 149 14.27 1.63 -4.72
C VAL A 149 13.69 1.13 -6.03
N PHE A 150 13.69 1.98 -7.06
CA PHE A 150 13.07 1.64 -8.34
C PHE A 150 13.66 2.42 -9.51
N GLU A 151 13.35 1.93 -10.70
CA GLU A 151 13.64 2.58 -11.99
C GLU A 151 12.40 2.60 -12.87
N MET A 152 12.33 3.62 -13.75
CA MET A 152 11.29 3.69 -14.77
C MET A 152 11.77 3.00 -16.05
N VAL A 153 10.96 2.09 -16.57
CA VAL A 153 11.23 1.38 -17.81
C VAL A 153 10.40 2.01 -18.93
N LYS A 154 11.05 2.42 -20.01
CA LYS A 154 10.34 2.95 -21.18
C LYS A 154 9.66 1.77 -21.91
N GLY A 155 8.37 1.89 -22.19
CA GLY A 155 7.67 0.94 -23.06
C GLY A 155 8.13 1.01 -24.50
N ASP A 156 7.95 -0.10 -25.21
CA ASP A 156 8.17 -0.21 -26.65
C ASP A 156 6.92 0.19 -27.47
N GLY A 157 5.78 0.39 -26.80
CA GLY A 157 4.50 0.71 -27.44
C GLY A 157 3.86 -0.49 -28.16
N VAL A 158 4.41 -1.69 -27.98
CA VAL A 158 3.89 -2.94 -28.55
C VAL A 158 3.53 -3.91 -27.44
N ASN A 159 4.47 -4.21 -26.54
CA ASN A 159 4.28 -5.11 -25.42
C ASN A 159 3.76 -4.37 -24.18
N PHE A 160 4.20 -3.13 -23.96
CA PHE A 160 3.72 -2.28 -22.87
C PHE A 160 4.02 -0.79 -23.11
N ASP A 161 3.26 0.09 -22.42
CA ASP A 161 3.37 1.54 -22.58
C ASP A 161 4.43 2.17 -21.65
N VAL A 162 4.42 1.77 -20.37
CA VAL A 162 5.31 2.28 -19.32
C VAL A 162 5.53 1.19 -18.28
N GLY A 163 6.77 0.96 -17.88
CA GLY A 163 7.08 0.02 -16.80
C GLY A 163 7.77 0.68 -15.61
N ILE A 164 7.79 -0.06 -14.50
CA ILE A 164 8.55 0.27 -13.29
C ILE A 164 9.16 -1.02 -12.77
N ASN A 165 10.49 -1.04 -12.57
CA ASN A 165 11.14 -2.11 -11.82
C ASN A 165 11.40 -1.62 -10.40
N TYR A 166 10.78 -2.25 -9.41
CA TYR A 166 11.17 -2.08 -8.02
C TYR A 166 12.23 -3.12 -7.67
N THR A 167 13.37 -2.67 -7.15
CA THR A 167 14.46 -3.52 -6.65
C THR A 167 14.45 -3.64 -5.13
N GLU A 168 13.80 -2.68 -4.45
CA GLU A 168 13.54 -2.75 -3.01
C GLU A 168 12.12 -2.26 -2.70
N CYS A 169 11.48 -2.85 -1.68
CA CYS A 169 10.09 -2.58 -1.32
C CYS A 169 9.94 -2.26 0.16
N GLY A 170 9.49 -1.03 0.48
CA GLY A 170 9.26 -0.60 1.86
C GLY A 170 8.20 -1.42 2.60
N ILE A 171 7.18 -1.93 1.89
CA ILE A 171 6.19 -2.86 2.49
C ILE A 171 6.84 -4.18 2.89
N CYS A 172 7.69 -4.76 2.04
CA CYS A 172 8.36 -6.02 2.35
C CYS A 172 9.23 -5.87 3.60
N LYS A 173 10.05 -4.81 3.66
CA LYS A 173 10.92 -4.52 4.81
C LYS A 173 10.13 -4.31 6.09
N PHE A 174 9.09 -3.48 6.03
CA PHE A 174 8.21 -3.23 7.16
C PHE A 174 7.52 -4.51 7.66
N TYR A 175 6.95 -5.31 6.75
CA TYR A 175 6.25 -6.54 7.12
C TYR A 175 7.19 -7.65 7.64
N GLU A 176 8.45 -7.67 7.19
CA GLU A 176 9.48 -8.53 7.77
C GLU A 176 9.74 -8.17 9.23
N LYS A 177 10.00 -6.87 9.51
CA LYS A 177 10.19 -6.37 10.88
C LYS A 177 9.00 -6.68 11.79
N MET A 178 7.79 -6.64 11.26
CA MET A 178 6.54 -6.88 12.01
C MET A 178 6.13 -8.37 12.08
N GLY A 179 6.96 -9.29 11.58
CA GLY A 179 6.67 -10.73 11.58
C GLY A 179 5.42 -11.09 10.78
N ALA A 180 5.11 -10.34 9.71
CA ALA A 180 3.90 -10.47 8.90
C ALA A 180 4.19 -10.73 7.42
N LYS A 181 5.44 -11.07 7.06
CA LYS A 181 5.89 -11.26 5.66
C LYS A 181 4.99 -12.18 4.83
N LYS A 182 4.42 -13.22 5.43
CA LYS A 182 3.47 -14.15 4.77
C LYS A 182 2.25 -13.46 4.15
N TYR A 183 1.88 -12.27 4.62
CA TYR A 183 0.76 -11.50 4.07
C TYR A 183 1.11 -10.58 2.89
N VAL A 184 2.39 -10.34 2.64
CA VAL A 184 2.84 -9.43 1.58
C VAL A 184 2.34 -9.83 0.20
N PRO A 185 2.31 -11.13 -0.20
CA PRO A 185 1.69 -11.56 -1.46
C PRO A 185 0.27 -11.03 -1.65
N TYR A 186 -0.57 -11.08 -0.61
CA TYR A 186 -1.95 -10.60 -0.67
C TYR A 186 -2.01 -9.07 -0.83
N LEU A 187 -1.10 -8.32 -0.20
CA LEU A 187 -1.01 -6.88 -0.44
C LEU A 187 -0.60 -6.56 -1.88
N CYS A 188 0.31 -7.34 -2.46
CA CYS A 188 0.73 -7.18 -3.85
C CYS A 188 -0.43 -7.45 -4.84
N LEU A 189 -1.47 -8.20 -4.46
CA LEU A 189 -2.66 -8.40 -5.30
C LEU A 189 -3.51 -7.14 -5.45
N ASN A 190 -3.39 -6.17 -4.53
CA ASN A 190 -4.14 -4.92 -4.58
C ASN A 190 -3.82 -4.10 -5.84
N ASP A 191 -2.62 -4.26 -6.40
CA ASP A 191 -2.23 -3.60 -7.65
C ASP A 191 -3.12 -4.04 -8.82
N TYR A 192 -3.49 -5.33 -8.88
CA TYR A 192 -4.42 -5.85 -9.89
C TYR A 192 -5.86 -5.38 -9.65
N ALA A 193 -6.28 -5.28 -8.39
CA ALA A 193 -7.59 -4.70 -8.05
C ALA A 193 -7.67 -3.24 -8.54
N MET A 194 -6.63 -2.45 -8.27
CA MET A 194 -6.51 -1.07 -8.75
C MET A 194 -6.55 -1.02 -10.27
N ALA A 195 -5.69 -1.78 -10.94
CA ALA A 195 -5.60 -1.79 -12.40
C ALA A 195 -6.95 -2.10 -13.05
N ARG A 196 -7.63 -3.16 -12.59
CA ARG A 196 -8.96 -3.55 -13.06
C ARG A 196 -10.00 -2.45 -12.84
N VAL A 197 -10.09 -1.89 -11.64
CA VAL A 197 -11.10 -0.87 -11.30
C VAL A 197 -10.88 0.44 -12.05
N PHE A 198 -9.62 0.80 -12.30
CA PHE A 198 -9.27 1.99 -13.07
C PHE A 198 -9.33 1.74 -14.58
N GLY A 199 -9.41 0.49 -15.02
CA GLY A 199 -9.47 0.11 -16.43
C GLY A 199 -8.15 0.35 -17.14
N ILE A 200 -7.05 -0.06 -16.51
CA ILE A 200 -5.71 -0.10 -17.11
C ILE A 200 -5.18 -1.54 -17.12
N GLY A 201 -4.30 -1.83 -18.08
CA GLY A 201 -3.52 -3.07 -18.06
C GLY A 201 -2.51 -3.06 -16.91
N LEU A 202 -2.21 -4.25 -16.41
CA LEU A 202 -1.08 -4.49 -15.53
C LEU A 202 -0.54 -5.88 -15.78
N ILE A 203 0.72 -5.96 -16.19
CA ILE A 203 1.47 -7.20 -16.31
C ILE A 203 2.62 -7.16 -15.31
N ARG A 204 2.84 -8.26 -14.61
CA ARG A 204 3.95 -8.44 -13.66
C ARG A 204 4.26 -9.92 -13.59
N THR A 205 5.50 -10.29 -13.82
CA THR A 205 5.96 -11.70 -13.82
C THR A 205 6.83 -12.02 -12.60
N GLN A 206 7.46 -11.01 -12.03
CA GLN A 206 8.28 -11.07 -10.83
C GLN A 206 7.70 -10.18 -9.75
N THR A 207 7.74 -10.62 -8.50
CA THR A 207 7.25 -9.84 -7.36
C THR A 207 8.13 -10.12 -6.14
N ILE A 208 8.75 -9.08 -5.57
CA ILE A 208 9.56 -9.18 -4.34
C ILE A 208 8.77 -9.83 -3.20
N GLY A 209 7.49 -9.47 -3.06
CA GLY A 209 6.59 -10.07 -2.07
C GLY A 209 6.43 -11.59 -2.19
N ASN A 210 6.68 -12.15 -3.37
CA ASN A 210 6.65 -13.59 -3.65
C ASN A 210 8.05 -14.22 -3.67
N GLY A 211 9.09 -13.49 -3.26
CA GLY A 211 10.49 -13.96 -3.23
C GLY A 211 11.28 -13.75 -4.52
N ALA A 212 10.73 -13.05 -5.53
CA ALA A 212 11.49 -12.70 -6.73
C ALA A 212 12.50 -11.55 -6.46
N PRO A 213 13.55 -11.39 -7.28
CA PRO A 213 14.54 -10.33 -7.07
C PRO A 213 14.00 -8.91 -7.28
N ILE A 214 12.96 -8.75 -8.12
CA ILE A 214 12.34 -7.46 -8.44
C ILE A 214 10.82 -7.56 -8.56
N CYS A 215 10.13 -6.43 -8.56
CA CYS A 215 8.78 -6.32 -9.11
C CYS A 215 8.84 -5.63 -10.47
N ASP A 216 8.44 -6.31 -11.54
CA ASP A 216 8.56 -5.84 -12.93
C ASP A 216 7.21 -5.39 -13.51
N PHE A 217 6.69 -4.26 -13.02
CA PHE A 217 5.43 -3.71 -13.51
C PHE A 217 5.54 -3.28 -14.97
N ARG A 218 4.58 -3.69 -15.79
CA ARG A 218 4.42 -3.32 -17.20
C ARG A 218 2.97 -2.94 -17.47
#